data_AF-A0A6C0LXC1-F1
#
_entry.id   AF-A0A6C0LXC1-F1
#
_cell.length_a   1.000
_cell.length_b   1.000
_cell.length_c   1.000
_cell.angle_alpha   90.00
_cell.angle_beta   90.00
_cell.angle_gamma   90.00
#
_symmetry.space_group_name_H-M   'P 1'
#
loop_
_entity.id
_entity.type
_entity.pdbx_description
1 polymer ?
#
loop_
_entity_poly.entity_id
_entity_poly.type
_entity_poly.pdbx_seq_one_letter_code
_entity_poly.pdbx_strand_id
1 'polypeptide(L)' 'MTGSCGMSNQEGGAKKRKLTPYNKFVKKMYKELHKKYPNDSAPQIMKRIGIEWKKTKK' A
#
# COMPACT_ATOMS: atom_id res chain seq x y z
N MET A 1 -21.74 2.43 -12.68
CA MET A 1 -21.98 3.17 -11.43
C MET A 1 -20.90 2.82 -10.43
N THR A 2 -20.20 3.85 -9.96
CA THR A 2 -19.42 3.97 -8.71
C THR A 2 -18.65 2.74 -8.21
N GLY A 3 -17.33 2.80 -8.38
CA GLY A 3 -16.39 1.95 -7.67
C GLY A 3 -16.54 2.10 -6.15
N SER A 4 -16.46 0.97 -5.46
CA SER A 4 -16.29 0.91 -4.02
C SER A 4 -15.26 -0.16 -3.75
N CYS A 5 -13.98 0.23 -3.72
CA CYS A 5 -12.96 -0.56 -3.06
C CYS A 5 -13.21 -0.44 -1.55
N GLY A 6 -14.15 -1.25 -1.06
CA GLY A 6 -14.54 -1.30 0.34
C GLY A 6 -13.34 -1.55 1.24
N MET A 7 -12.95 -0.54 2.00
CA MET A 7 -12.21 -0.72 3.24
C MET A 7 -13.21 -1.32 4.23
N SER A 8 -13.34 -2.64 4.23
CA SER A 8 -14.26 -3.34 5.13
C SER A 8 -13.72 -3.29 6.56
N ASN A 9 -14.53 -2.70 7.45
CA ASN A 9 -14.41 -2.76 8.90
C ASN A 9 -14.00 -4.18 9.35
N GLN A 10 -12.92 -4.25 10.14
CA GLN A 10 -12.43 -5.50 10.72
C GLN A 10 -13.24 -5.86 11.97
N GLU A 11 -14.44 -6.38 11.78
CA GLU A 11 -15.13 -7.17 12.80
C GLU A 11 -15.74 -8.40 12.11
N GLY A 12 -15.16 -9.57 12.38
CA GLY A 12 -15.71 -10.86 11.93
C GLY A 12 -14.89 -11.61 10.87
N GLY A 13 -14.21 -12.68 11.31
CA GLY A 13 -14.10 -13.94 10.57
C GLY A 13 -13.38 -14.01 9.22
N ALA A 14 -12.83 -12.92 8.66
CA ALA A 14 -12.12 -13.00 7.39
C ALA A 14 -10.74 -13.64 7.57
N LYS A 15 -10.54 -14.88 7.09
CA LYS A 15 -9.23 -15.54 7.01
C LYS A 15 -8.19 -14.54 6.49
N LYS A 16 -7.18 -14.21 7.31
CA LYS A 16 -6.10 -13.28 6.96
C LYS A 16 -5.54 -13.66 5.58
N ARG A 17 -5.85 -12.86 4.56
CA ARG A 17 -5.37 -13.13 3.18
C ARG A 17 -3.85 -13.14 3.19
N LYS A 18 -3.24 -14.12 2.51
CA LYS A 18 -1.78 -14.19 2.35
C LYS A 18 -1.31 -12.86 1.75
N LEU A 19 -0.32 -12.23 2.39
CA LEU A 19 0.23 -10.97 1.89
C LEU A 19 0.84 -11.18 0.49
N THR A 20 0.34 -10.44 -0.49
CA THR A 20 0.90 -10.43 -1.84
C THR A 20 2.34 -9.88 -1.81
N PRO A 21 3.19 -10.25 -2.79
CA PRO A 21 4.53 -9.68 -2.93
C PRO A 21 4.53 -8.14 -2.97
N TYR A 22 3.52 -7.55 -3.64
CA TYR A 22 3.31 -6.11 -3.68
C TYR A 22 3.07 -5.52 -2.28
N ASN A 23 2.19 -6.11 -1.48
CA ASN A 23 1.92 -5.61 -0.13
C ASN A 23 3.15 -5.72 0.79
N LYS A 24 4.00 -6.75 0.60
CA LYS A 24 5.28 -6.85 1.31
C LYS A 24 6.22 -5.71 0.91
N PHE A 25 6.30 -5.39 -0.38
CA PHE A 25 7.09 -4.28 -0.89
C PHE A 25 6.61 -2.93 -0.35
N VAL A 26 5.30 -2.67 -0.45
CA VAL A 26 4.68 -1.43 0.06
C VAL A 26 4.97 -1.24 1.53
N LYS A 27 4.85 -2.28 2.37
CA LYS A 27 5.14 -2.16 3.81
C LYS A 27 6.59 -1.78 4.11
N LYS A 28 7.55 -2.25 3.31
CA LYS A 28 8.97 -1.88 3.46
C LYS A 28 9.19 -0.44 3.03
N MET A 29 8.80 -0.11 1.80
CA MET A 29 9.00 1.21 1.22
C MET A 29 8.25 2.31 1.95
N TYR A 30 7.03 2.04 2.42
CA TYR A 30 6.24 3.01 3.16
C TYR A 30 6.93 3.42 4.46
N LYS A 31 7.52 2.49 5.20
CA LYS A 31 8.27 2.83 6.42
C LYS A 31 9.47 3.73 6.13
N GLU A 32 10.18 3.50 5.02
CA GLU A 32 11.34 4.31 4.65
C GLU A 32 10.93 5.68 4.12
N LEU A 33 9.92 5.74 3.25
CA LEU A 33 9.42 6.98 2.66
C LEU A 33 8.69 7.84 3.69
N HIS A 34 7.96 7.26 4.63
CA HIS A 34 7.33 8.00 5.72
C HIS A 34 8.38 8.67 6.62
N LYS A 35 9.51 8.01 6.87
CA LYS A 35 10.64 8.62 7.60
C LYS A 35 11.30 9.75 6.81
N LYS A 36 11.45 9.58 5.49
CA LYS A 36 12.08 10.59 4.61
C LYS A 36 11.15 11.76 4.29
N TYR A 37 9.85 11.52 4.24
CA TYR A 37 8.81 12.47 3.86
C TYR A 37 7.68 12.44 4.90
N PRO A 38 7.93 12.92 6.14
CA PRO A 38 6.90 12.95 7.18
C PRO A 38 5.76 13.92 6.85
N ASN A 39 6.01 14.90 5.97
CA ASN A 39 5.02 15.88 5.51
C ASN A 39 4.18 15.38 4.32
N ASP A 40 4.59 14.27 3.69
CA ASP A 40 3.84 13.70 2.58
C ASP A 40 2.66 12.89 3.10
N SER A 41 1.51 13.10 2.48
CA SER A 41 0.31 12.32 2.79
C SER A 41 0.47 10.86 2.34
N ALA A 42 -0.16 9.93 3.06
CA ALA A 42 -0.19 8.51 2.71
C ALA A 42 -0.49 8.22 1.21
N PRO A 43 -1.45 8.88 0.53
CA PRO A 43 -1.68 8.67 -0.90
C PRO A 43 -0.52 9.14 -1.79
N GLN A 44 0.23 10.20 -1.42
CA GLN A 44 1.42 10.62 -2.16
C GLN A 44 2.55 9.58 -2.04
N ILE A 45 2.77 9.07 -0.83
CA ILE A 45 3.74 8.00 -0.58
C ILE A 45 3.36 6.74 -1.38
N MET A 46 2.09 6.33 -1.35
CA MET A 46 1.64 5.15 -2.12
C MET A 46 1.81 5.30 -3.63
N LYS A 47 1.55 6.50 -4.19
CA LYS A 47 1.81 6.78 -5.62
C LYS A 47 3.28 6.57 -5.97
N ARG A 48 4.19 7.05 -5.11
CA ARG A 48 5.64 6.90 -5.29
C ARG A 48 6.07 5.43 -5.27
N ILE A 49 5.57 4.67 -4.30
CA ILE A 49 5.82 3.23 -4.18
C ILE A 49 5.32 2.48 -5.42
N GLY A 50 4.13 2.84 -5.94
CA GLY A 50 3.57 2.23 -7.14
C GLY A 50 4.43 2.45 -8.38
N ILE A 51 5.01 3.65 -8.55
CA ILE A 51 5.97 3.95 -9.62
C ILE A 51 7.23 3.12 -9.45
N GLU A 52 7.76 3.03 -8.24
CA GLU A 52 8.99 2.28 -7.96
C GLU A 52 8.81 0.77 -8.19
N TRP A 53 7.67 0.22 -7.77
CA TRP A 53 7.30 -1.18 -8.03
C TRP A 53 7.23 -1.51 -9.53
N LYS A 54 6.70 -0.60 -10.34
CA LYS A 54 6.67 -0.77 -11.80
C LYS A 54 8.08 -0.80 -12.40
N LYS A 55 9.02 0.00 -11.86
CA LYS A 55 10.41 0.01 -12.32
C LYS A 55 11.12 -1.31 -12.00
N THR A 56 10.86 -1.93 -10.84
CA THR A 56 11.42 -3.25 -10.48
C THR A 56 10.93 -4.42 -11.35
N LYS A 57 9.87 -4.22 -12.16
CA LYS A 57 9.33 -5.25 -13.05
C LYS A 57 9.81 -5.15 -14.50
N LYS A 58 10.69 -4.19 -14.79
CA LYS A 58 11.32 -4.01 -16.11
C LYS A 58 12.71 -4.64 -16.07
#